data_AF-K9UDV2-F1
#
_entry.id   AF-K9UDV2-F1
#
_cell.length_a   1.000
_cell.length_b   1.000
_cell.length_c   1.000
_cell.angle_alpha   90.00
_cell.angle_beta   90.00
_cell.angle_gamma   90.00
#
_symmetry.space_group_name_H-M   'P 1'
#
loop_
_entity.id
_entity.type
_entity.pdbx_description
1 polymer ?
#
loop_
_entity_poly.entity_id
_entity_poly.type
_entity_poly.pdbx_seq_one_letter_code
_entity_poly.pdbx_strand_id
1 'polypeptide(L)' 'MLLIEQLKQIPDHRDNKGKKYSLWTVLFMSLMGSLCGYIGYRPLADFANLHQAQLEELLELPVAKSTPSYSTFRRY' A
#
# COMPACT_ATOMS: atom_id res chain seq x y z
N MET A 1 0.63 18.44 10.89
CA MET A 1 0.72 16.97 11.00
C MET A 1 0.85 16.38 9.60
N LEU A 2 1.70 15.38 9.40
CA LEU A 2 1.90 14.74 8.08
C LEU A 2 0.96 13.54 7.92
N LEU A 3 0.42 13.33 6.72
CA LEU A 3 -0.52 12.24 6.40
C LEU A 3 0.03 10.87 6.77
N ILE A 4 1.31 10.60 6.47
CA ILE A 4 1.97 9.33 6.78
C ILE A 4 1.94 9.04 8.27
N GLU A 5 2.17 10.05 9.11
CA GLU A 5 2.15 9.91 10.57
C GLU A 5 0.74 9.59 11.08
N GLN A 6 -0.30 10.10 10.43
CA GLN A 6 -1.68 9.71 10.73
C GLN A 6 -1.98 8.27 10.32
N LEU A 7 -1.52 7.84 9.15
CA LEU A 7 -1.72 6.46 8.69
C LEU A 7 -1.01 5.45 9.59
N LYS A 8 0.19 5.77 10.10
CA LYS A 8 0.95 4.93 11.04
C LYS A 8 0.26 4.74 12.39
N GLN A 9 -0.61 5.67 12.81
CA GLN A 9 -1.37 5.57 14.06
C GLN A 9 -2.56 4.61 13.96
N ILE A 10 -2.97 4.21 12.76
CA ILE A 10 -4.11 3.31 12.56
C ILE A 10 -3.71 1.90 13.02
N PRO A 11 -4.41 1.33 14.03
CA PRO A 11 -4.07 0.02 14.54
C PRO A 11 -4.31 -1.06 13.48
N ASP A 12 -3.31 -1.94 13.32
CA ASP A 12 -3.38 -3.07 12.39
C ASP A 12 -3.94 -4.32 13.09
N HIS A 13 -5.26 -4.48 13.01
CA HIS A 13 -5.98 -5.63 13.59
C HIS A 13 -5.86 -6.94 12.79
N ARG A 14 -5.10 -6.95 11.70
CA ARG A 14 -4.95 -8.14 10.86
C ARG A 14 -4.11 -9.20 11.60
N ASP A 15 -4.40 -10.47 11.36
CA ASP A 15 -3.54 -11.56 11.84
C ASP A 15 -2.12 -11.41 11.23
N ASN A 16 -1.08 -11.69 12.01
CA ASN A 16 0.31 -11.61 11.57
C ASN A 16 0.65 -12.62 10.46
N LYS A 17 -0.16 -13.67 10.28
CA LYS A 17 0.01 -14.64 9.20
C LYS A 17 -0.16 -13.99 7.82
N GLY A 18 0.93 -13.93 7.06
CA GLY A 18 0.91 -13.43 5.68
C GLY A 18 0.98 -11.90 5.54
N LYS A 19 1.34 -11.17 6.61
CA LYS A 19 1.65 -9.73 6.52
C LYS A 19 2.94 -9.50 5.75
N LYS A 20 2.84 -9.20 4.45
CA LYS A 20 3.96 -8.70 3.64
C LYS A 20 4.13 -7.18 3.72
N TYR A 21 3.02 -6.47 3.96
CA TYR A 21 2.97 -5.02 3.97
C TYR A 21 2.29 -4.52 5.23
N SER A 22 2.83 -3.46 5.82
CA SER A 22 2.18 -2.77 6.93
C SER A 22 0.88 -2.12 6.46
N LEU A 23 -0.09 -1.94 7.36
CA LEU A 23 -1.42 -1.43 6.99
C LEU A 23 -1.32 -0.02 6.40
N TRP A 24 -0.54 0.86 7.03
CA TRP A 24 -0.37 2.24 6.59
C TRP A 24 0.17 2.32 5.16
N THR A 25 1.07 1.40 4.77
CA THR A 25 1.62 1.36 3.41
C THR A 25 0.55 1.03 2.38
N VAL A 26 -0.31 0.04 2.66
CA VAL A 26 -1.40 -0.33 1.75
C VAL A 26 -2.44 0.78 1.65
N LEU A 27 -2.77 1.44 2.76
CA LEU A 27 -3.67 2.59 2.77
C LEU A 27 -3.11 3.74 1.95
N PHE A 28 -1.83 4.06 2.10
CA PHE A 28 -1.16 5.10 1.32
C PHE A 28 -1.19 4.79 -0.18
N MET A 29 -0.83 3.56 -0.57
CA MET A 29 -0.86 3.13 -1.98
C MET A 29 -2.28 3.16 -2.56
N SER A 30 -3.28 2.76 -1.76
CA SER A 30 -4.69 2.81 -2.16
C SER A 30 -5.16 4.25 -2.39
N LEU A 31 -4.77 5.17 -1.51
CA LEU A 31 -5.10 6.59 -1.63
C LEU A 31 -4.42 7.21 -2.86
N MET A 32 -3.11 7.02 -3.01
CA MET A 32 -2.35 7.53 -4.16
C MET A 32 -2.87 6.99 -5.49
N GLY A 33 -3.07 5.67 -5.59
CA GLY A 33 -3.62 5.06 -6.78
C GLY A 33 -5.00 5.60 -7.11
N SER A 34 -5.88 5.78 -6.11
CA SER A 34 -7.20 6.38 -6.30
C SER A 34 -7.12 7.82 -6.80
N LEU A 35 -6.22 8.63 -6.24
CA LEU A 35 -5.99 10.02 -6.69
C LEU A 35 -5.45 10.10 -8.12
N CYS A 36 -4.68 9.09 -8.55
CA CYS A 36 -4.19 8.94 -9.92
C CYS A 36 -5.24 8.30 -10.88
N GLY A 37 -6.45 8.01 -10.40
CA GLY A 37 -7.53 7.44 -11.23
C GLY A 37 -7.55 5.91 -11.31
N TYR A 38 -6.71 5.21 -10.55
CA TYR A 38 -6.73 3.74 -10.45
C TYR A 38 -7.83 3.30 -9.47
N ILE A 39 -9.07 3.26 -9.95
CA ILE A 39 -10.24 2.94 -9.12
C ILE A 39 -10.50 1.43 -9.10
N GLY A 40 -10.52 0.87 -7.88
CA GLY A 40 -10.77 -0.54 -7.64
C GLY A 40 -9.49 -1.36 -7.47
N TYR A 41 -9.63 -2.57 -6.94
CA TYR A 41 -8.48 -3.34 -6.44
C TYR A 41 -7.50 -3.82 -7.52
N ARG A 42 -7.96 -4.09 -8.75
CA ARG A 42 -7.06 -4.51 -9.85
C ARG A 42 -6.24 -3.32 -10.36
N PRO A 43 -6.85 -2.17 -10.70
CA PRO A 43 -6.10 -0.96 -10.99
C PRO A 43 -5.13 -0.56 -9.88
N LEU A 44 -5.50 -0.68 -8.60
CA LEU A 44 -4.57 -0.39 -7.50
C LEU A 44 -3.36 -1.34 -7.46
N ALA A 45 -3.55 -2.62 -7.78
CA ALA A 45 -2.45 -3.56 -7.93
C ALA A 45 -1.55 -3.20 -9.12
N ASP A 46 -2.13 -2.75 -10.23
CA ASP A 46 -1.39 -2.27 -11.39
C ASP A 46 -0.58 -1.01 -11.05
N PHE A 47 -1.19 -0.05 -10.35
CA PHE A 47 -0.52 1.15 -9.85
C PHE A 47 0.69 0.80 -8.96
N ALA A 48 0.49 -0.07 -7.97
CA ALA A 48 1.56 -0.47 -7.06
C ALA A 48 2.71 -1.20 -7.78
N ASN A 49 2.40 -1.98 -8.82
CA ASN A 49 3.39 -2.62 -9.68
C ASN A 49 4.16 -1.62 -10.54
N LEU A 50 3.45 -0.75 -11.26
CA LEU A 50 4.03 0.21 -12.19
C LEU A 50 4.93 1.23 -11.49
N HIS A 51 4.56 1.62 -10.26
CA HIS A 51 5.26 2.64 -9.49
C HIS A 51 6.06 2.08 -8.31
N GLN A 52 6.37 0.78 -8.28
CA GLN A 52 7.02 0.13 -7.14
C GLN A 52 8.29 0.87 -6.68
N ALA A 53 9.24 1.10 -7.59
CA ALA A 53 10.52 1.72 -7.25
C ALA A 53 10.34 3.13 -6.69
N GLN A 54 9.42 3.91 -7.27
CA GLN A 54 9.11 5.27 -6.80
C GLN A 54 8.45 5.25 -5.43
N LEU A 55 7.56 4.29 -5.17
CA LEU A 55 6.90 4.13 -3.88
C LEU A 55 7.88 3.65 -2.80
N GLU A 56 8.82 2.78 -3.14
CA GLU A 56 9.88 2.33 -2.23
C GLU A 56 10.80 3.47 -1.82
N GLU A 57 11.22 4.30 -2.78
CA GLU A 57 12.02 5.51 -2.52
C GLU A 57 11.25 6.54 -1.69
N LEU A 58 10.03 6.89 -2.11
CA LEU A 58 9.22 7.93 -1.47
C LEU A 58 8.85 7.59 -0.02
N LEU A 59 8.63 6.32 0.27
CA LEU A 59 8.17 5.85 1.57
C LEU A 59 9.28 5.23 2.42
N GLU A 60 10.53 5.28 1.93
CA GLU A 60 11.71 4.67 2.56
C GLU A 60 11.46 3.20 2.93
N LEU A 61 10.76 2.47 2.07
CA LEU A 61 10.41 1.07 2.31
C LEU A 61 11.61 0.17 1.98
N PRO A 62 11.79 -0.94 2.71
CA PRO A 62 12.73 -1.95 2.28
C PRO A 62 12.32 -2.49 0.91
N VAL A 63 13.31 -2.69 0.04
CA VAL A 63 13.09 -3.26 -1.31
C VAL A 63 12.30 -4.56 -1.18
N ALA A 64 11.07 -4.54 -1.69
CA ALA A 64 10.16 -5.64 -1.49
C ALA A 64 10.33 -6.68 -2.60
N LYS A 65 10.30 -7.97 -2.24
CA LYS A 65 10.31 -9.07 -3.23
C LYS A 65 9.08 -9.08 -4.14
N SER A 66 7.96 -8.48 -3.73
CA SER A 66 6.70 -8.49 -4.49
C SER A 66 5.72 -7.45 -3.96
N THR A 67 5.19 -6.59 -4.82
CA THR A 67 4.17 -5.55 -4.53
C THR A 67 2.85 -6.09 -3.95
N PRO A 68 2.02 -5.21 -3.34
CA PRO A 68 0.65 -5.57 -2.97
C PRO A 68 -0.15 -6.03 -4.20
N SER A 69 -0.64 -7.27 -4.14
CA SER A 69 -1.51 -7.83 -5.17
C SER A 69 -2.95 -7.34 -5.04
N TYR A 70 -3.78 -7.63 -6.05
CA TYR A 70 -5.25 -7.48 -5.96
C TYR A 70 -5.83 -8.08 -4.68
N SER A 71 -5.38 -9.28 -4.29
CA SER A 71 -5.86 -9.95 -3.08
C SER A 71 -5.38 -9.26 -1.82
N THR A 72 -4.26 -8.54 -1.87
CA THR A 72 -3.79 -7.68 -0.79
C THR A 72 -4.81 -6.55 -0.61
N PHE A 73 -5.07 -5.75 -1.65
CA PHE A 73 -6.04 -4.65 -1.56
C PHE A 73 -7.48 -5.08 -1.23
N ARG A 74 -7.96 -6.22 -1.73
CA ARG A 74 -9.33 -6.72 -1.47
C ARG A 74 -9.55 -7.23 -0.04
N ARG A 75 -8.49 -7.72 0.62
CA ARG A 75 -8.60 -8.31 1.97
C ARG A 75 -8.73 -7.26 3.07
N TYR A 76 -8.71 -5.97 2.71
CA TYR A 76 -8.76 -4.83 3.62
C TYR A 76 -10.03 -4.03 3.43
#